data_AF-A0A2E8KH06-F1
#
_entry.id   AF-A0A2E8KH06-F1
#
_cell.length_a   1.000
_cell.length_b   1.000
_cell.length_c   1.000
_cell.angle_alpha   90.00
_cell.angle_beta   90.00
_cell.angle_gamma   90.00
#
_symmetry.space_group_name_H-M   'P 1'
#
loop_
_entity.id
_entity.type
_entity.pdbx_description
1 polymer ?
#
loop_
_entity_poly.entity_id
_entity_poly.type
_entity_poly.pdbx_seq_one_letter_code
_entity_poly.pdbx_strand_id
1 'polypeptide(L)'
;MSVYRVTKGFTLIELLVVIAIIGILVALLLPTVQTARGASRRIACSSNLKQIALAANAYDSLHRRLPIGFLGPWDINGNGSNDAAEAPPWQFDFSNIGMLPVLL
;
A
#
# COMPACT_ATOMS: atom_id res chain seq x y z
N MET A 1 -24.57 14.02 -61.12
CA MET A 1 -24.59 12.71 -60.45
C MET A 1 -24.61 12.92 -58.94
N SER A 2 -25.66 12.50 -58.24
CA SER A 2 -25.74 12.57 -56.77
C SER A 2 -25.23 11.26 -56.17
N VAL A 3 -24.17 11.33 -55.37
CA VAL A 3 -23.55 10.17 -54.72
C VAL A 3 -24.23 10.00 -53.36
N TYR A 4 -25.16 9.06 -53.25
CA TYR A 4 -25.72 8.65 -51.95
C TYR A 4 -24.65 7.85 -51.19
N ARG A 5 -24.09 8.44 -50.13
CA ARG A 5 -23.22 7.72 -49.18
C ARG A 5 -24.08 6.77 -48.35
N VAL A 6 -23.88 5.46 -48.52
CA VAL A 6 -24.47 4.43 -47.65
C VAL A 6 -23.78 4.49 -46.30
N THR A 7 -24.42 5.13 -45.31
CA THR A 7 -24.06 4.95 -43.91
C THR A 7 -24.60 3.59 -43.47
N LYS A 8 -23.71 2.65 -43.14
CA LYS A 8 -24.14 1.40 -42.48
C LYS A 8 -24.64 1.76 -41.08
N GLY A 9 -25.95 1.78 -40.90
CA GLY A 9 -26.56 1.89 -39.58
C GLY A 9 -26.32 0.61 -38.79
N PHE A 10 -25.89 0.75 -37.54
CA PHE A 10 -25.74 -0.37 -36.63
C PHE A 10 -27.13 -0.93 -36.31
N THR A 11 -27.31 -2.24 -36.43
CA THR A 11 -28.59 -2.84 -36.07
C THR A 11 -28.74 -2.83 -34.55
N LEU A 12 -29.94 -2.57 -34.04
CA LEU A 12 -30.22 -2.61 -32.59
C LEU A 12 -29.77 -3.94 -31.96
N ILE A 13 -29.83 -5.03 -32.73
CA ILE A 13 -29.43 -6.36 -32.28
C ILE A 13 -27.92 -6.55 -32.15
N GLU A 14 -27.12 -5.94 -33.04
CA GLU A 14 -25.66 -5.94 -32.92
C GLU A 14 -25.22 -5.20 -31.64
N LEU A 15 -25.95 -4.18 -31.19
CA LEU A 15 -25.59 -3.46 -29.95
C LEU A 15 -26.04 -4.26 -28.72
N LEU A 16 -27.20 -4.89 -28.81
CA LEU A 16 -27.79 -5.67 -27.73
C LEU A 16 -26.92 -6.88 -27.36
N VAL A 17 -26.36 -7.59 -28.35
CA VAL A 17 -25.51 -8.75 -28.05
C VAL A 17 -24.20 -8.35 -27.36
N VAL A 18 -23.64 -7.19 -27.71
CA VAL A 18 -22.38 -6.71 -27.12
C VAL A 18 -22.57 -6.38 -25.64
N ILE A 19 -23.61 -5.64 -25.29
CA ILE A 19 -23.89 -5.32 -23.89
C ILE A 19 -24.24 -6.58 -23.09
N ALA A 20 -24.89 -7.58 -23.71
CA ALA A 20 -25.18 -8.86 -23.08
C ALA A 20 -23.90 -9.64 -22.73
N ILE A 21 -22.95 -9.71 -23.66
CA ILE A 21 -21.67 -10.38 -23.42
C ILE A 21 -20.85 -9.64 -22.35
N ILE A 22 -20.77 -8.31 -22.40
CA ILE A 22 -20.07 -7.51 -21.37
C ILE A 22 -20.70 -7.74 -19.99
N GLY A 23 -22.03 -7.77 -19.90
CA GLY A 23 -22.75 -8.03 -18.66
C GLY A 23 -22.41 -9.40 -18.04
N ILE A 24 -22.35 -10.45 -18.86
CA ILE A 24 -21.96 -11.81 -18.42
C ILE A 24 -20.52 -11.83 -17.90
N LEU A 25 -19.59 -11.21 -18.64
CA LEU A 25 -18.18 -11.14 -18.23
C LEU A 25 -18.02 -10.41 -16.88
N VAL A 26 -18.70 -9.28 -16.70
CA VAL A 26 -18.65 -8.50 -15.45
C VAL A 26 -19.32 -9.23 -14.29
N ALA A 27 -20.46 -9.89 -14.54
CA ALA A 27 -21.17 -10.67 -13.52
C ALA A 27 -20.32 -11.81 -12.94
N LEU A 28 -19.48 -12.44 -13.77
CA LEU A 28 -18.53 -13.47 -13.33
C LEU A 28 -17.32 -12.90 -12.57
N LEU A 29 -16.95 -11.65 -12.84
CA LEU A 29 -15.78 -11.00 -12.23
C LEU A 29 -16.09 -10.35 -10.87
N LEU A 30 -17.30 -9.78 -10.70
CA LEU A 30 -17.74 -9.06 -9.51
C LEU A 30 -17.60 -9.80 -8.16
N PRO A 31 -18.03 -11.07 -8.00
CA PRO A 31 -17.92 -11.76 -6.71
C PRO A 31 -16.46 -12.00 -6.29
N THR A 32 -15.56 -12.04 -7.27
CA THR A 32 -14.16 -12.44 -7.10
C THR A 32 -13.24 -11.26 -6.78
N VAL A 33 -13.68 -10.00 -6.94
CA VAL A 33 -12.83 -8.82 -6.69
C VAL A 33 -12.52 -8.60 -5.20
N GLN A 34 -13.40 -9.04 -4.30
CA GLN A 34 -13.23 -8.83 -2.86
C GLN A 34 -12.14 -9.71 -2.26
N THR A 35 -12.05 -10.97 -2.70
CA THR A 35 -10.97 -11.88 -2.30
C THR A 35 -9.62 -11.38 -2.80
N ALA A 36 -9.58 -10.83 -4.02
CA ALA A 36 -8.38 -10.21 -4.59
C ALA A 36 -7.90 -8.99 -3.78
N ARG A 37 -8.82 -8.10 -3.34
CA ARG A 37 -8.46 -6.96 -2.49
C ARG A 37 -7.97 -7.39 -1.10
N GLY A 38 -8.61 -8.39 -0.51
CA GLY A 38 -8.17 -8.96 0.77
C GLY A 38 -6.78 -9.60 0.67
N ALA A 39 -6.49 -10.29 -0.43
CA ALA A 39 -5.18 -10.86 -0.70
C ALA A 39 -4.12 -9.79 -0.99
N SER A 40 -4.45 -8.75 -1.76
CA SER A 40 -3.55 -7.62 -2.08
C SER A 40 -3.03 -6.92 -0.83
N ARG A 41 -3.89 -6.65 0.16
CA ARG A 41 -3.46 -6.06 1.45
C ARG A 41 -2.48 -6.95 2.21
N ARG A 42 -2.70 -8.27 2.19
CA ARG A 42 -1.79 -9.25 2.82
C ARG A 42 -0.45 -9.33 2.07
N ILE A 43 -0.48 -9.28 0.75
CA ILE A 43 0.71 -9.28 -0.10
C ILE A 43 1.55 -8.01 0.16
N ALA A 44 0.92 -6.84 0.21
CA ALA A 44 1.58 -5.57 0.52
C ALA A 44 2.22 -5.58 1.92
N CYS A 45 1.51 -6.07 2.93
CA CYS A 45 2.06 -6.22 4.27
C CYS A 45 3.25 -7.21 4.29
N SER A 46 3.12 -8.36 3.62
CA SER A 46 4.19 -9.35 3.50
C SER A 46 5.42 -8.80 2.79
N SER A 47 5.26 -8.00 1.73
CA SER A 47 6.38 -7.39 1.02
C SER A 47 7.09 -6.32 1.86
N ASN A 48 6.36 -5.55 2.65
CA ASN A 48 6.94 -4.53 3.53
C ASN A 48 7.77 -5.20 4.65
N LEU A 49 7.24 -6.26 5.27
CA LEU A 49 7.98 -7.03 6.27
C LEU A 49 9.25 -7.68 5.70
N LYS A 50 9.17 -8.22 4.47
CA LYS A 50 10.35 -8.76 3.77
C LYS A 50 11.42 -7.70 3.56
N GLN A 51 11.04 -6.48 3.19
CA GLN A 51 11.98 -5.37 3.00
C GLN A 51 12.66 -4.96 4.31
N ILE A 52 11.92 -4.89 5.42
CA ILE A 52 12.47 -4.61 6.75
C ILE A 52 13.45 -5.71 7.18
N ALA A 53 13.10 -6.98 6.98
CA ALA A 53 13.97 -8.10 7.32
C ALA A 53 15.27 -8.10 6.50
N LEU A 54 15.19 -7.81 5.20
CA LEU A 54 16.36 -7.66 4.33
C LEU A 54 17.26 -6.51 4.81
N ALA A 55 16.68 -5.36 5.16
CA ALA A 55 17.42 -4.22 5.67
C ALA A 55 18.13 -4.54 7.00
N ALA A 56 17.45 -5.23 7.93
CA ALA A 56 18.03 -5.64 9.20
C ALA A 56 19.18 -6.64 9.00
N ASN A 57 19.04 -7.60 8.09
CA ASN A 57 20.08 -8.58 7.78
C ASN A 57 21.30 -7.93 7.09
N ALA A 58 21.07 -6.96 6.20
CA ALA A 58 22.14 -6.18 5.59
C ALA A 58 22.89 -5.34 6.65
N TYR A 59 22.17 -4.77 7.61
CA TYR A 59 22.76 -4.01 8.71
C TYR A 59 23.61 -4.90 9.62
N ASP A 60 23.10 -6.09 9.98
CA ASP A 60 23.82 -7.06 10.81
C ASP A 60 25.11 -7.56 10.13
N SER A 61 25.05 -7.81 8.83
CA SER A 61 26.22 -8.21 8.03
C SER A 61 27.38 -7.20 8.10
N LEU A 62 27.07 -5.90 8.26
CA LEU A 62 28.04 -4.82 8.30
C LEU A 62 28.45 -4.42 9.73
N HIS A 63 27.52 -4.44 10.69
CA HIS A 63 27.74 -3.89 12.04
C HIS A 63 27.77 -4.96 13.14
N ARG A 64 27.56 -6.24 12.79
CA ARG A 64 27.48 -7.40 13.70
C ARG A 64 26.52 -7.19 14.88
N ARG A 65 25.48 -6.41 14.64
CA ARG A 65 24.43 -6.07 15.60
C ARG A 65 23.17 -5.72 14.84
N LEU A 66 22.03 -6.01 15.43
CA LEU A 66 20.72 -5.64 14.87
C LEU A 66 20.46 -4.12 15.02
N PRO A 67 19.60 -3.54 14.17
CA PRO A 67 19.24 -2.13 14.28
C PRO A 67 18.51 -1.84 15.60
N ILE A 68 18.85 -0.70 16.19
CA ILE A 68 18.24 -0.12 17.39
C ILE A 68 16.81 0.35 17.06
N GLY A 69 15.81 -0.28 17.69
CA GLY A 69 14.39 -0.05 17.37
C GLY A 69 13.77 1.16 18.07
N PHE A 70 14.26 1.50 19.25
CA PHE A 70 13.88 2.72 19.95
C PHE A 70 15.07 3.15 20.78
N LEU A 71 15.43 4.40 20.60
CA LEU A 71 16.36 5.07 21.46
C LEU A 71 15.49 6.10 22.17
N GLY A 72 15.40 6.00 23.51
CA GLY A 72 14.56 6.89 24.32
C GLY A 72 14.83 8.36 24.00
N PRO A 73 13.96 9.28 24.49
CA PRO A 73 14.11 10.71 24.22
C PRO A 73 15.56 11.14 24.44
N TRP A 74 16.26 11.45 23.35
CA TRP A 74 17.61 11.99 23.45
C TRP A 74 17.46 13.46 23.73
N ASP A 75 17.72 13.86 24.97
CA ASP A 75 17.94 15.26 25.25
C ASP A 75 19.25 15.71 24.59
N ILE A 76 19.13 16.35 23.42
CA ILE A 76 20.24 16.94 22.66
C ILE A 76 20.91 18.11 23.39
N ASN A 77 20.31 18.60 24.48
CA ASN A 77 20.81 19.75 25.23
C ASN A 77 21.60 19.35 26.49
N GLY A 78 21.70 18.05 26.82
CA GLY A 78 22.45 17.54 27.98
C GLY A 78 21.96 18.06 29.34
N ASN A 79 20.80 18.72 29.36
CA ASN A 79 20.11 19.17 30.55
C ASN A 79 19.03 18.13 30.81
N GLY A 80 19.33 17.10 31.60
CA GLY A 80 18.46 15.96 31.90
C GLY A 80 17.10 16.38 32.46
N SER A 81 16.25 16.93 31.59
CA SER A 81 14.94 17.40 31.92
C SER A 81 14.07 16.17 31.95
N ASN A 82 13.68 15.86 33.16
CA ASN A 82 12.67 14.93 33.64
C ASN A 82 11.31 15.00 32.88
N ASP A 83 11.22 15.75 31.79
CA ASP A 83 10.07 15.88 30.89
C ASP A 83 9.75 14.54 30.16
N ALA A 84 10.70 13.61 30.08
CA ALA A 84 10.47 12.25 29.60
C ALA A 84 9.74 11.34 30.61
N ALA A 85 9.71 11.70 31.90
CA ALA A 85 8.97 10.96 32.92
C ALA A 85 7.47 11.33 32.95
N GLU A 86 7.09 12.42 32.29
CA GLU A 86 5.71 12.93 32.24
C GLU A 86 4.96 12.53 30.95
N ALA A 87 5.66 11.96 29.97
CA ALA A 87 5.01 11.41 28.79
C ALA A 87 4.10 10.25 29.22
N PRO A 88 2.78 10.34 29.01
CA PRO A 88 1.88 9.29 29.45
C PRO A 88 2.30 7.95 28.83
N PRO A 89 2.26 6.82 29.57
CA PRO A 89 2.78 5.52 29.11
C PRO A 89 2.21 5.01 27.78
N TRP A 90 1.08 5.58 27.33
CA TRP A 90 0.40 5.26 26.08
C TRP A 90 0.73 6.19 24.91
N GLN A 91 1.49 7.26 25.13
CA GLN A 91 1.85 8.23 24.09
C GLN A 91 3.24 7.92 23.54
N PHE A 92 3.26 6.92 22.66
CA PHE A 92 4.41 6.68 21.80
C PHE A 92 4.59 7.89 20.87
N ASP A 93 5.66 8.65 21.06
CA ASP A 93 6.01 9.76 20.18
C ASP A 93 6.80 9.23 18.97
N PHE A 94 6.12 9.13 17.82
CA PHE A 94 6.72 8.69 16.56
C PHE A 94 7.53 9.79 15.86
N SER A 95 7.52 11.03 16.36
CA SER A 95 8.13 12.18 15.68
C SER A 95 9.66 12.10 15.60
N ASN A 96 10.29 11.43 16.56
CA ASN A 96 11.75 11.27 16.65
C ASN A 96 12.24 9.84 16.35
N ILE A 97 11.39 8.99 15.78
CA ILE A 97 11.87 7.73 15.20
C ILE A 97 12.59 8.10 13.91
N GLY A 98 13.89 8.41 14.05
CA GLY A 98 14.74 8.81 12.95
C GLY A 98 14.51 7.93 11.73
N MET A 99 14.03 8.54 10.66
CA MET A 99 14.08 8.02 9.30
C MET A 99 13.15 6.85 8.93
N LEU A 100 11.93 6.76 9.48
CA LEU A 100 10.88 5.89 8.92
C LEU A 100 9.89 6.53 7.90
N PRO A 101 10.22 7.55 7.07
CA PRO A 101 9.31 7.96 6.00
C PRO A 101 9.57 7.26 4.65
N VAL A 102 10.00 5.98 4.63
CA VAL A 102 10.35 5.29 3.36
C VAL A 102 9.40 4.16 2.94
N LEU A 103 8.31 3.87 3.67
CA LEU A 103 7.39 2.80 3.26
C LEU A 103 5.89 3.12 3.49
N LEU A 104 5.41 4.21 2.87
CA LEU A 104 3.99 4.40 2.55
C LEU A 104 3.86 4.92 1.11
#